data_AF-A0A3N5KH26-F1
#
_entry.id   AF-A0A3N5KH26-F1
#
_cell.length_a   1.000
_cell.length_b   1.000
_cell.length_c   1.000
_cell.angle_alpha   90.00
_cell.angle_beta   90.00
_cell.angle_gamma   90.00
#
_symmetry.space_group_name_H-M   'P 1'
#
loop_
_entity.id
_entity.type
_entity.pdbx_description
1 polymer ?
#
loop_
_entity_poly.entity_id
_entity_poly.type
_entity_poly.pdbx_seq_one_letter_code
_entity_poly.pdbx_strand_id
1 'polypeptide(L)' 'MNKGVAMTDRKTHFLARRGDWLVVHGHAVGDAQRTGQILEVLGAPGHEHYRVRWDEKHESIVYPGGDISIRRKEKA' A
#
# COMPACT_ATOMS: atom_id res chain seq x y z
N MET A 1 -37.39 0.20 -8.94
CA MET A 1 -36.59 -0.89 -8.34
C MET A 1 -35.11 -0.50 -8.45
N ASN A 2 -34.60 0.37 -7.58
CA ASN A 2 -33.20 0.81 -7.64
C ASN A 2 -32.53 0.45 -6.32
N LYS A 3 -31.69 -0.59 -6.32
CA LYS A 3 -30.92 -1.01 -5.15
C LYS A 3 -29.83 0.02 -4.87
N GLY A 4 -30.17 1.03 -4.08
CA GLY A 4 -29.23 1.89 -3.40
C GLY A 4 -28.70 1.19 -2.15
N VAL A 5 -27.54 0.56 -2.27
CA VAL A 5 -26.61 0.40 -1.15
C VAL A 5 -25.28 0.91 -1.67
N ALA A 6 -25.01 2.19 -1.43
CA ALA A 6 -23.69 2.75 -1.53
C ALA A 6 -22.80 1.96 -0.56
N MET A 7 -21.87 1.17 -1.11
CA MET A 7 -20.84 0.53 -0.31
C MET A 7 -20.10 1.63 0.44
N THR A 8 -20.13 1.56 1.76
CA THR A 8 -19.44 2.43 2.68
C THR A 8 -17.94 2.35 2.41
N ASP A 9 -17.48 3.15 1.46
CA ASP A 9 -16.08 3.40 1.16
C ASP A 9 -15.51 4.26 2.28
N ARG A 10 -15.26 3.66 3.45
CA ARG A 10 -14.18 4.15 4.31
C ARG A 10 -12.88 3.82 3.57
N LYS A 11 -12.67 4.44 2.42
CA LYS A 11 -11.42 4.36 1.69
C LYS A 11 -10.40 5.00 2.60
N THR A 12 -9.59 4.17 3.22
CA THR A 12 -8.25 4.60 3.59
C THR A 12 -7.61 5.01 2.27
N HIS A 13 -7.74 6.30 1.93
CA HIS A 13 -6.99 6.90 0.84
C HIS A 13 -5.53 6.83 1.28
N PHE A 14 -4.87 5.74 0.94
CA PHE A 14 -3.44 5.59 1.12
C PHE A 14 -2.77 6.50 0.09
N LEU A 15 -2.75 7.81 0.35
CA LEU A 15 -2.04 8.78 -0.48
C LEU A 15 -0.52 8.56 -0.34
N ALA A 16 -0.04 7.47 -0.92
CA ALA A 16 1.36 7.11 -0.93
C ALA A 16 2.05 7.75 -2.14
N ARG A 17 3.33 8.09 -1.98
CA ARG A 17 4.13 8.71 -3.06
C ARG A 17 5.41 7.92 -3.27
N ARG A 18 6.00 8.11 -4.44
CA ARG A 18 7.36 7.65 -4.71
C ARG A 18 8.33 8.14 -3.63
N GLY A 19 9.07 7.21 -3.03
CA GLY A 19 10.02 7.44 -1.96
C GLY A 19 9.46 7.27 -0.55
N ASP A 20 8.13 7.09 -0.39
CA ASP A 20 7.56 6.65 0.88
C ASP A 20 7.88 5.17 1.13
N TRP A 21 7.76 4.74 2.39
CA TRP A 21 7.99 3.37 2.80
C TRP A 21 6.66 2.64 2.99
N LEU A 22 6.50 1.51 2.32
CA LEU A 22 5.38 0.60 2.49
C LEU A 22 5.75 -0.50 3.48
N VAL A 23 4.91 -0.70 4.48
CA VAL A 23 5.05 -1.73 5.51
C VAL A 23 3.92 -2.72 5.37
N VAL A 24 4.26 -3.99 5.12
CA VAL A 24 3.31 -5.11 5.13
C VAL A 24 3.39 -5.77 6.50
N HIS A 25 2.27 -5.74 7.21
CA HIS A 25 2.11 -6.47 8.45
C HIS A 25 1.74 -7.92 8.11
N GLY A 26 2.48 -8.87 8.68
CA GLY A 26 2.13 -10.28 8.58
C GLY A 26 0.80 -10.58 9.27
N HIS A 27 -0.01 -11.45 8.68
CA HIS A 27 -1.31 -11.83 9.24
C HIS A 27 -1.21 -12.86 10.38
N ALA A 28 -0.05 -13.52 10.56
CA ALA A 28 0.18 -14.57 11.55
C ALA A 28 1.39 -14.28 12.44
N VAL A 29 1.38 -14.83 13.67
CA VAL A 29 2.55 -14.83 14.57
C VAL A 29 3.68 -15.61 13.90
N GLY A 30 4.73 -14.90 13.48
CA GLY A 30 5.88 -15.47 12.79
C GLY A 30 6.11 -14.92 11.37
N ASP A 31 5.11 -14.27 10.76
CA ASP A 31 5.33 -13.55 9.50
C ASP A 31 6.17 -12.29 9.79
N ALA A 32 7.37 -12.24 9.22
CA ALA A 32 8.24 -11.09 9.35
C ALA A 32 7.58 -9.87 8.70
N GLN A 33 7.44 -8.80 9.47
CA GLN A 33 7.07 -7.50 8.93
C GLN A 33 8.06 -7.14 7.82
N ARG A 34 7.54 -6.90 6.60
CA ARG A 34 8.37 -6.48 5.48
C ARG A 34 8.15 -5.00 5.21
N THR A 35 9.25 -4.28 5.12
CA THR A 35 9.26 -2.87 4.75
C THR A 35 9.97 -2.72 3.42
N GLY A 36 9.38 -1.98 2.49
CA GLY A 36 9.98 -1.69 1.19
C GLY A 36 9.69 -0.27 0.75
N GLN A 37 10.54 0.27 -0.13
CA GLN A 37 10.37 1.63 -0.62
C GLN A 37 9.47 1.63 -1.86
N ILE A 38 8.50 2.56 -1.90
CA ILE A 38 7.67 2.78 -3.07
C ILE A 38 8.52 3.45 -4.15
N LEU A 39 8.78 2.73 -5.24
CA LEU A 39 9.46 3.25 -6.42
C LEU A 39 8.51 3.98 -7.36
N GLU A 40 7.26 3.50 -7.44
CA GLU A 40 6.26 4.04 -8.36
C GLU A 40 4.84 3.77 -7.85
N VAL A 41 3.94 4.71 -8.10
CA VAL A 41 2.50 4.56 -7.86
C VAL A 41 1.84 4.32 -9.20
N LEU A 42 1.16 3.19 -9.31
CA LEU A 42 0.51 2.69 -10.51
C LEU A 42 -1.00 2.72 -10.32
N GLY A 43 -1.74 2.71 -11.43
CA GLY A 43 -3.20 2.59 -11.41
C GLY A 43 -3.95 3.92 -11.32
N ALA A 44 -5.28 3.81 -11.31
CA ALA A 44 -6.19 4.95 -11.25
C ALA A 44 -6.56 5.29 -9.79
N PRO A 45 -7.03 6.50 -9.49
CA PRO A 45 -7.49 6.87 -8.15
C PRO A 45 -8.51 5.86 -7.60
N GLY A 46 -8.20 5.23 -6.47
CA GLY A 46 -9.03 4.20 -5.83
C GLY A 46 -8.75 2.75 -6.25
N HIS A 47 -7.89 2.53 -7.26
CA HIS A 47 -7.33 1.23 -7.65
C HIS A 47 -5.80 1.35 -7.78
N GLU A 48 -5.20 2.09 -6.85
CA GLU A 48 -3.77 2.31 -6.86
C GLU A 48 -3.01 1.06 -6.43
N HIS A 49 -1.87 0.82 -7.08
CA HIS A 49 -0.94 -0.26 -6.81
C HIS A 49 0.45 0.34 -6.69
N TYR A 50 1.34 -0.29 -5.93
CA TYR A 50 2.66 0.27 -5.68
C TYR A 50 3.74 -0.67 -6.18
N ARG A 51 4.67 -0.15 -6.98
CA ARG A 51 5.92 -0.86 -7.22
C ARG A 51 6.82 -0.63 -6.02
N VAL A 52 7.10 -1.69 -5.28
CA VAL A 52 7.87 -1.64 -4.04
C VAL A 52 9.19 -2.38 -4.22
N ARG A 53 10.28 -1.77 -3.73
CA ARG A 53 11.59 -2.40 -3.60
C ARG A 53 11.79 -2.87 -2.17
N TRP A 54 12.00 -4.16 -1.99
CA TRP A 54 12.23 -4.78 -0.67
C TRP A 54 13.71 -4.80 -0.32
N ASP A 55 14.55 -5.07 -1.32
CA ASP A 55 16.01 -5.06 -1.24
C ASP A 55 16.59 -4.68 -2.61
N GLU A 56 17.91 -4.64 -2.75
CA GLU A 56 18.58 -4.21 -3.99
C GLU A 56 18.24 -5.07 -5.22
N LYS A 57 17.84 -6.33 -5.03
CA LYS A 57 17.55 -7.29 -6.11
C LYS A 57 16.07 -7.65 -6.21
N HIS A 58 15.27 -7.36 -5.18
CA HIS A 58 13.87 -7.77 -5.12
C HIS A 58 12.90 -6.59 -5.19
N GLU A 59 12.06 -6.63 -6.23
CA GLU A 59 10.96 -5.69 -6.46
C GLU A 59 9.66 -6.46 -6.69
N SER A 60 8.54 -5.88 -6.26
CA SER A 60 7.21 -6.48 -6.49
C SER A 60 6.13 -5.41 -6.63
N ILE A 61 5.02 -5.78 -7.27
CA ILE A 61 3.81 -4.96 -7.26
C ILE A 61 2.98 -5.33 -6.04
N VAL A 62 2.67 -4.34 -5.22
CA VAL A 62 1.88 -4.47 -4.00
C VAL A 62 0.52 -3.81 -4.19
N TYR A 63 -0.52 -4.58 -3.89
CA TYR A 63 -1.90 -4.11 -3.91
C TYR A 63 -2.27 -3.71 -2.48
N PRO A 64 -2.67 -2.45 -2.22
CA PRO A 64 -3.07 -2.01 -0.89
C PRO A 64 -4.25 -2.85 -0.37
N GLY A 65 -4.10 -3.36 0.85
CA GLY A 65 -5.10 -4.09 1.61
C GLY A 65 -5.13 -3.60 3.06
N GLY A 66 -5.90 -4.26 3.93
CA GLY A 66 -6.06 -3.86 5.33
C GLY A 66 -4.76 -3.93 6.16
N ASP A 67 -3.81 -4.76 5.74
CA ASP A 67 -2.60 -5.11 6.48
C ASP A 67 -1.38 -4.29 6.05
N ILE A 68 -1.61 -3.21 5.29
CA ILE A 68 -0.58 -2.34 4.74
C ILE A 68 -0.63 -0.97 5.42
N SER A 69 0.55 -0.51 5.85
CA SER A 69 0.76 0.82 6.41
C SER A 69 1.80 1.58 5.59
N ILE A 70 1.56 2.85 5.29
CA ILE A 70 2.53 3.72 4.62
C ILE A 70 3.21 4.62 5.66
N ARG A 71 4.55 4.57 5.70
CA ARG A 71 5.38 5.51 6.45
C ARG A 71 5.95 6.54 5.49
N ARG A 72 5.54 7.79 5.68
CA ARG A 72 6.10 8.91 4.94
C ARG A 72 7.59 9.05 5.28
N LYS A 73 8.44 9.28 4.27
CA LYS A 73 9.83 9.67 4.57
C LYS A 73 9.80 11.00 5.34
N GLU A 74 10.52 11.09 6.45
CA GLU A 74 10.64 12.38 7.15
C GLU A 74 11.26 13.39 6.19
N LYS A 75 10.65 14.57 6.07
CA LYS A 75 11.23 15.65 5.29
C LYS A 75 12.44 16.16 6.09
N ALA A 76 13.64 15.90 5.58
CA ALA A 76 14.85 16.62 5.98
C ALA A 76 14.71 18.12 5.65
#